data_AF-A0A0F9A603-F1
#
_entry.id   AF-A0A0F9A603-F1
#
_cell.length_a   1.000
_cell.length_b   1.000
_cell.length_c   1.000
_cell.angle_alpha   90.00
_cell.angle_beta   90.00
_cell.angle_gamma   90.00
#
_symmetry.space_group_name_H-M   'P 1'
#
loop_
_entity.id
_entity.type
_entity.pdbx_description
1 polymer ?
#
loop_
_entity_poly.entity_id
_entity_poly.type
_entity_poly.pdbx_seq_one_letter_code
_entity_poly.pdbx_strand_id
1 'polypeptide(L)'
;VESEANDALVAQKLDHLVAVADGDDVVNNSIIARLADSGATADWSTYVQTTDSLRAIRDRGDAEWITATGFALASVLGALGDAAAAGDPTSSDTVMKYIKQLINVLVGTAGVGTYPAEAAPANAVNLAEVLRAIHADVATDGVVVASINTDAIDKVALEGTIWDELLDYTAGVDTNLTLRQHFRLAAAALYGKASGLATTTALYRNIPDDVNAITATVDADGNRSAVTLDKT
;
A
#
# COMPACT_ATOMS: atom_id res chain seq x y z
N VAL A 1 75.44 14.73 59.31
CA VAL A 1 74.62 15.28 58.20
C VAL A 1 73.64 14.25 57.69
N GLU A 2 74.08 13.04 57.31
CA GLU A 2 73.17 11.97 56.85
C GLU A 2 72.16 11.50 57.92
N SER A 3 72.60 11.30 59.17
CA SER A 3 71.68 10.92 60.27
C SER A 3 70.62 11.99 60.54
N GLU A 4 71.01 13.26 60.54
CA GLU A 4 70.10 14.39 60.77
C GLU A 4 69.09 14.55 59.62
N ALA A 5 69.51 14.27 58.38
CA ALA A 5 68.63 14.26 57.22
C ALA A 5 67.61 13.11 57.29
N ASN A 6 68.03 11.90 57.70
CA ASN A 6 67.12 10.77 57.88
C ASN A 6 66.13 11.01 59.02
N ASP A 7 66.60 11.56 60.15
CA ASP A 7 65.73 11.92 61.27
C ASP A 7 64.69 12.96 60.87
N ALA A 8 65.07 13.94 60.03
CA ALA A 8 64.15 14.94 59.49
C ALA A 8 63.10 14.32 58.55
N LEU A 9 63.49 13.35 57.70
CA LEU A 9 62.56 12.66 56.79
C LEU A 9 61.53 11.83 57.56
N VAL A 10 61.95 11.13 58.61
CA VAL A 10 61.06 10.37 59.50
C VAL A 10 60.16 11.31 60.31
N ALA A 11 60.71 12.40 60.86
CA ALA A 11 59.94 13.38 61.62
C ALA A 11 58.82 14.03 60.79
N GLN A 12 59.06 14.24 59.49
CA GLN A 12 58.07 14.77 58.55
C GLN A 12 57.23 13.68 57.84
N LYS A 13 57.42 12.40 58.19
CA LYS A 13 56.73 11.23 57.60
C LYS A 13 56.89 11.09 56.08
N LEU A 14 57.99 11.62 55.54
CA LEU A 14 58.30 11.56 54.11
C LEU A 14 58.89 10.19 53.72
N ASP A 15 59.27 9.37 54.70
CA ASP A 15 59.67 7.97 54.57
C ASP A 15 58.54 7.11 53.96
N HIS A 16 57.28 7.43 54.25
CA HIS A 16 56.13 6.73 53.66
C HIS A 16 55.86 7.12 52.20
N LEU A 17 56.45 8.22 51.72
CA LEU A 17 56.28 8.72 50.36
C LEU A 17 57.42 8.27 49.44
N VAL A 18 58.68 8.41 49.88
CA VAL A 18 59.86 8.27 49.03
C VAL A 18 61.01 7.53 49.76
N ALA A 19 60.69 6.50 50.56
CA ALA A 19 61.74 5.57 50.97
C ALA A 19 62.27 4.85 49.71
N VAL A 20 63.51 5.15 49.35
CA VAL A 20 64.24 4.48 48.27
C VAL A 20 64.58 3.07 48.78
N ALA A 21 64.21 2.04 48.03
CA ALA A 21 64.69 0.68 48.29
C ALA A 21 66.20 0.61 48.02
N ASP A 22 66.87 -0.54 48.17
CA ASP A 22 68.30 -0.68 47.79
C ASP A 22 68.56 -0.59 46.26
N GLY A 23 67.71 0.11 45.50
CA GLY A 23 67.73 0.32 44.05
C GLY A 23 66.91 1.55 43.62
N ASP A 24 66.84 1.84 42.32
CA ASP A 24 66.23 3.06 41.73
C ASP A 24 64.69 3.18 41.92
N ASP A 25 64.06 2.32 42.71
CA ASP A 25 62.62 2.22 42.91
C ASP A 25 62.17 2.63 44.32
N VAL A 26 60.93 3.09 44.44
CA VAL A 26 60.30 3.32 45.74
C VAL A 26 60.00 1.98 46.42
N VAL A 27 60.05 1.94 47.76
CA VAL A 27 59.64 0.77 48.54
C VAL A 27 58.20 0.34 48.19
N ASN A 28 57.99 -0.97 48.06
CA ASN A 28 56.72 -1.62 47.70
C ASN A 28 55.52 -1.24 48.59
N ASN A 29 55.74 -0.83 49.85
CA ASN A 29 54.65 -0.40 50.73
C ASN A 29 54.36 1.12 50.71
N SER A 30 55.13 1.89 49.93
CA SER A 30 54.99 3.35 49.84
C SER A 30 53.65 3.74 49.24
N ILE A 31 53.21 4.97 49.54
CA ILE A 31 51.98 5.52 48.95
C ILE A 31 52.12 5.61 47.42
N ILE A 32 53.33 5.92 46.91
CA ILE A 32 53.61 6.01 45.47
C ILE A 32 53.47 4.63 44.80
N ALA A 33 54.02 3.56 45.39
CA ALA A 33 53.84 2.20 44.90
C ALA A 33 52.35 1.82 44.82
N ARG A 34 51.57 2.12 45.86
CA ARG A 34 50.12 1.83 45.92
C ARG A 34 49.26 2.62 44.92
N LEU A 35 49.78 3.72 44.37
CA LEU A 35 49.12 4.47 43.31
C LEU A 35 49.39 3.88 41.92
N ALA A 36 50.52 3.19 41.76
CA ALA A 36 50.90 2.57 40.50
C ALA A 36 50.41 1.13 40.35
N ASP A 37 50.33 0.37 41.44
CA ASP A 37 49.93 -1.03 41.42
C ASP A 37 48.66 -1.29 42.25
N SER A 38 47.85 -2.25 41.79
CA SER A 38 46.59 -2.65 42.42
C SER A 38 46.69 -3.95 43.23
N GLY A 39 47.89 -4.54 43.32
CA GLY A 39 48.16 -5.74 44.08
C GLY A 39 48.02 -5.55 45.60
N ALA A 40 47.81 -6.67 46.31
CA ALA A 40 47.75 -6.68 47.79
C ALA A 40 49.06 -6.20 48.44
N THR A 41 50.18 -6.41 47.75
CA THR A 41 51.49 -5.80 48.03
C THR A 41 51.88 -5.01 46.79
N ALA A 42 51.73 -3.68 46.84
CA ALA A 42 52.04 -2.83 45.71
C ALA A 42 53.53 -2.95 45.34
N ASP A 43 53.85 -2.87 44.04
CA ASP A 43 55.22 -2.97 43.54
C ASP A 43 55.38 -1.96 42.41
N TRP A 44 56.29 -0.98 42.58
CA TRP A 44 56.49 0.03 41.55
C TRP A 44 57.10 -0.56 40.27
N SER A 45 57.79 -1.70 40.37
CA SER A 45 58.39 -2.41 39.25
C SER A 45 57.36 -2.95 38.26
N THR A 46 56.09 -3.08 38.67
CA THR A 46 54.99 -3.53 37.79
C THR A 46 54.40 -2.39 36.97
N TYR A 47 54.71 -1.13 37.30
CA TYR A 47 54.24 0.03 36.54
C TYR A 47 54.87 0.05 35.14
N VAL A 48 54.01 0.03 34.13
CA VAL A 48 54.44 0.11 32.73
C VAL A 48 53.98 1.44 32.14
N GLN A 49 54.93 2.33 31.83
CA GLN A 49 54.62 3.66 31.29
C GLN A 49 53.79 3.64 29.99
N THR A 50 53.87 2.55 29.22
CA THR A 50 53.15 2.38 27.94
C THR A 50 51.72 1.86 28.11
N THR A 51 51.33 1.38 29.29
CA THR A 51 49.96 0.91 29.56
C THR A 51 49.29 1.67 30.70
N ASP A 52 50.03 2.01 31.75
CA ASP A 52 49.47 2.44 33.03
C ASP A 52 49.57 3.94 33.26
N SER A 53 50.31 4.65 32.39
CA SER A 53 50.34 6.11 32.44
C SER A 53 49.01 6.70 31.97
N LEU A 54 48.62 7.85 32.54
CA LEU A 54 47.43 8.58 32.09
C LEU A 54 47.51 8.95 30.60
N ARG A 55 48.72 9.20 30.09
CA ARG A 55 48.97 9.41 28.66
C ARG A 55 48.69 8.14 27.88
N ALA A 56 49.17 6.98 28.33
CA ALA A 56 48.87 5.70 27.70
C ALA A 56 47.38 5.36 27.73
N ILE A 57 46.68 5.61 28.85
CA ILE A 57 45.23 5.40 28.94
C ILE A 57 44.49 6.34 27.99
N ARG A 58 44.89 7.61 27.90
CA ARG A 58 44.31 8.57 26.95
C ARG A 58 44.58 8.13 25.51
N ASP A 59 45.83 7.80 25.18
CA ASP A 59 46.23 7.42 23.82
C ASP A 59 45.59 6.07 23.41
N ARG A 60 45.39 5.13 24.36
CA ARG A 60 44.57 3.92 24.18
C ARG A 60 43.07 4.24 24.09
N GLY A 61 42.58 5.20 24.86
CA GLY A 61 41.20 5.67 24.78
C GLY A 61 40.89 6.24 23.40
N ASP A 62 41.78 7.07 22.86
CA ASP A 62 41.63 7.62 21.50
C ASP A 62 41.69 6.51 20.43
N ALA A 63 42.54 5.49 20.59
CA ALA A 63 42.62 4.38 19.64
C ALA A 63 41.48 3.37 19.77
N GLU A 64 41.19 2.89 20.98
CA GLU A 64 40.20 1.83 21.26
C GLU A 64 38.76 2.34 21.36
N TRP A 65 38.49 3.53 21.92
CA TRP A 65 37.13 4.08 21.99
C TRP A 65 36.61 4.55 20.63
N ILE A 66 37.49 4.99 19.71
CA ILE A 66 37.10 5.33 18.34
C ILE A 66 36.81 4.05 17.52
N THR A 67 37.49 2.94 17.82
CA THR A 67 37.22 1.64 17.17
C THR A 67 36.10 0.82 17.83
N ALA A 68 35.54 1.28 18.95
CA ALA A 68 34.36 0.67 19.54
C ALA A 68 33.18 0.84 18.58
N THR A 69 32.93 -0.20 17.79
CA THR A 69 31.88 -0.29 16.76
C THR A 69 30.45 -0.12 17.29
N GLY A 70 30.27 0.05 18.60
CA GLY A 70 28.99 0.24 19.27
C GLY A 70 28.32 1.61 19.05
N PHE A 71 29.02 2.60 18.47
CA PHE A 71 28.50 3.97 18.32
C PHE A 71 28.36 4.48 16.88
N ALA A 72 28.86 3.75 15.89
CA ALA A 72 28.69 4.14 14.49
C ALA A 72 27.33 3.64 13.99
N LEU A 73 26.29 4.48 14.07
CA LEU A 73 24.94 4.15 13.58
C LEU A 73 24.97 3.61 12.14
N ALA A 74 25.85 4.14 11.27
CA ALA A 74 26.01 3.68 9.89
C ALA A 74 26.60 2.26 9.79
N SER A 75 27.49 1.84 10.71
CA SER A 75 27.99 0.44 10.75
C SER A 75 26.97 -0.50 11.40
N VAL A 76 26.13 0.01 12.30
CA VAL A 76 25.04 -0.75 12.94
C VAL A 76 23.86 -0.96 11.98
N LEU A 77 23.55 0.01 11.12
CA LEU A 77 22.41 -0.07 10.19
C LEU A 77 22.83 -0.60 8.80
N GLY A 78 23.93 -0.14 8.22
CA GLY A 78 24.31 -0.49 6.84
C GLY A 78 25.10 -1.79 6.68
N ALA A 79 25.87 -2.19 7.70
CA ALA A 79 26.84 -3.28 7.60
C ALA A 79 26.51 -4.51 8.46
N LEU A 80 25.48 -4.43 9.31
CA LEU A 80 25.07 -5.58 10.12
C LEU A 80 24.48 -6.65 9.18
N GLY A 81 25.16 -7.79 9.06
CA GLY A 81 24.79 -8.95 8.22
C GLY A 81 23.47 -9.63 8.57
N ASP A 82 22.69 -9.00 9.46
CA ASP A 82 21.33 -9.37 9.83
C ASP A 82 20.44 -9.45 8.59
N ALA A 83 19.97 -10.66 8.28
CA ALA A 83 18.87 -10.87 7.34
C ALA A 83 17.60 -10.19 7.86
N ALA A 84 16.70 -9.77 6.96
CA ALA A 84 15.40 -9.26 7.38
C ALA A 84 14.66 -10.31 8.23
N ALA A 85 14.00 -9.87 9.30
CA ALA A 85 13.15 -10.76 10.09
C ALA A 85 11.96 -11.24 9.25
N ALA A 86 11.44 -12.41 9.59
CA ALA A 86 10.21 -12.96 9.03
C ALA A 86 9.20 -13.19 10.15
N GLY A 87 8.05 -12.51 10.07
CA GLY A 87 6.98 -12.66 11.05
C GLY A 87 7.13 -11.78 12.28
N ASP A 88 6.64 -12.27 13.43
CA ASP A 88 6.51 -11.52 14.68
C ASP A 88 7.84 -11.28 15.41
N PRO A 89 7.91 -10.28 16.32
CA PRO A 89 8.99 -10.08 17.27
C PRO A 89 9.43 -11.34 18.02
N THR A 90 10.68 -11.76 17.86
CA THR A 90 11.29 -12.82 18.68
C THR A 90 12.37 -12.26 19.59
N SER A 91 12.67 -12.98 20.68
CA SER A 91 13.76 -12.64 21.60
C SER A 91 15.16 -12.72 20.96
N SER A 92 15.27 -13.31 19.77
CA SER A 92 16.54 -13.46 19.03
C SER A 92 16.74 -12.41 17.94
N ASP A 93 15.72 -11.59 17.68
CA ASP A 93 15.76 -10.63 16.58
C ASP A 93 16.16 -9.24 17.07
N THR A 94 17.06 -8.62 16.31
CA THR A 94 17.44 -7.24 16.55
C THR A 94 16.37 -6.31 15.95
N VAL A 95 16.27 -5.10 16.51
CA VAL A 95 15.43 -4.04 15.92
C VAL A 95 15.78 -3.81 14.45
N MET A 96 17.04 -4.00 14.07
CA MET A 96 17.50 -3.81 12.69
C MET A 96 16.89 -4.82 11.71
N LYS A 97 16.70 -6.08 12.12
CA LYS A 97 16.03 -7.09 11.28
C LYS A 97 14.60 -6.67 10.92
N TYR A 98 13.87 -6.04 11.84
CA TYR A 98 12.51 -5.52 11.61
C TYR A 98 12.50 -4.24 10.78
N ILE A 99 13.49 -3.34 10.96
CA ILE A 99 13.65 -2.18 10.07
C ILE A 99 13.85 -2.64 8.62
N LYS A 100 14.66 -3.68 8.39
CA LYS A 100 14.85 -4.28 7.07
C LYS A 100 13.58 -4.95 6.54
N GLN A 101 12.81 -5.65 7.39
CA GLN A 101 11.52 -6.22 7.02
C GLN A 101 10.54 -5.13 6.56
N LEU A 102 10.44 -4.02 7.29
CA LEU A 102 9.59 -2.88 6.92
C LEU A 102 10.05 -2.28 5.58
N ILE A 103 11.34 -2.02 5.38
CA ILE A 103 11.87 -1.51 4.11
C ILE A 103 11.54 -2.48 2.95
N ASN A 104 11.69 -3.78 3.18
CA ASN A 104 11.36 -4.80 2.18
C ASN A 104 9.87 -4.80 1.81
N VAL A 105 8.98 -4.63 2.79
CA VAL A 105 7.53 -4.52 2.58
C VAL A 105 7.16 -3.23 1.85
N LEU A 106 7.76 -2.09 2.21
CA LEU A 106 7.41 -0.80 1.61
C LEU A 106 7.97 -0.63 0.20
N VAL A 107 9.24 -0.94 -0.03
CA VAL A 107 9.98 -0.58 -1.26
C VAL A 107 10.97 -1.64 -1.77
N GLY A 108 11.20 -2.74 -1.04
CA GLY A 108 12.22 -3.73 -1.41
C GLY A 108 11.71 -4.88 -2.29
N THR A 109 12.60 -5.83 -2.59
CA THR A 109 12.30 -6.95 -3.50
C THR A 109 11.60 -8.13 -2.81
N ALA A 110 11.67 -8.25 -1.48
CA ALA A 110 11.06 -9.37 -0.77
C ALA A 110 9.55 -9.17 -0.47
N GLY A 111 9.05 -7.92 -0.54
CA GLY A 111 7.63 -7.60 -0.61
C GLY A 111 6.71 -8.16 0.49
N VAL A 112 5.41 -8.08 0.24
CA VAL A 112 4.34 -8.70 1.03
C VAL A 112 4.15 -10.12 0.53
N GLY A 113 4.28 -11.11 1.42
CA GLY A 113 4.25 -12.54 1.05
C GLY A 113 2.87 -13.06 0.61
N THR A 114 1.80 -12.34 0.89
CA THR A 114 0.42 -12.69 0.51
C THR A 114 -0.33 -11.45 0.03
N TYR A 115 -0.35 -11.23 -1.28
CA TYR A 115 -1.30 -10.32 -1.96
C TYR A 115 -2.32 -11.20 -2.71
N PRO A 116 -3.59 -10.78 -2.92
CA PRO A 116 -4.57 -11.58 -3.66
C PRO A 116 -3.97 -12.09 -4.98
N ALA A 117 -4.22 -13.37 -5.24
CA ALA A 117 -3.58 -14.15 -6.28
C ALA A 117 -3.97 -13.64 -7.68
N GLU A 118 -3.08 -12.88 -8.31
CA GLU A 118 -3.09 -12.69 -9.76
C GLU A 118 -1.91 -13.41 -10.40
N ALA A 119 -2.10 -13.80 -11.65
CA ALA A 119 -1.32 -14.81 -12.37
C ALA A 119 0.10 -14.32 -12.74
N ALA A 120 0.98 -14.19 -11.76
CA ALA A 120 2.41 -14.33 -11.95
C ALA A 120 3.05 -14.94 -10.70
N PRO A 121 3.84 -16.02 -10.82
CA PRO A 121 4.43 -16.70 -9.67
C PRO A 121 5.61 -15.89 -9.12
N ALA A 122 5.39 -15.04 -8.11
CA ALA A 122 6.40 -14.65 -7.11
C ALA A 122 5.78 -13.79 -5.97
N ASN A 123 5.71 -14.37 -4.77
CA ASN A 123 5.38 -13.71 -3.50
C ASN A 123 6.49 -12.71 -3.09
N ALA A 124 6.64 -11.61 -3.82
CA ALA A 124 7.77 -10.67 -3.75
C ALA A 124 7.39 -9.22 -4.16
N VAL A 125 6.11 -8.85 -4.06
CA VAL A 125 5.62 -7.50 -4.44
C VAL A 125 5.66 -6.56 -3.23
N ASN A 126 6.33 -5.41 -3.33
CA ASN A 126 6.27 -4.39 -2.29
C ASN A 126 4.99 -3.55 -2.38
N LEU A 127 4.68 -2.82 -1.30
CA LEU A 127 3.49 -1.99 -1.23
C LEU A 127 3.51 -0.86 -2.28
N ALA A 128 4.69 -0.36 -2.68
CA ALA A 128 4.78 0.62 -3.76
C ALA A 128 4.32 0.04 -5.12
N GLU A 129 4.64 -1.23 -5.40
CA GLU A 129 4.19 -1.93 -6.60
C GLU A 129 2.68 -2.22 -6.56
N VAL A 130 2.17 -2.63 -5.41
CA VAL A 130 0.72 -2.76 -5.17
C VAL A 130 0.01 -1.44 -5.42
N LEU A 131 0.52 -0.35 -4.88
CA LEU A 131 -0.09 0.97 -5.02
C LEU A 131 -0.02 1.47 -6.47
N ARG A 132 1.07 1.15 -7.18
CA ARG A 132 1.20 1.41 -8.61
C ARG A 132 0.19 0.61 -9.44
N ALA A 133 -0.03 -0.66 -9.09
CA ALA A 133 -1.03 -1.50 -9.75
C ALA A 133 -2.45 -0.97 -9.52
N ILE A 134 -2.80 -0.63 -8.28
CA ILE A 134 -4.07 0.02 -7.94
C ILE A 134 -4.22 1.35 -8.70
N HIS A 135 -3.17 2.16 -8.76
CA HIS A 135 -3.21 3.41 -9.51
C HIS A 135 -3.44 3.18 -11.00
N ALA A 136 -2.78 2.19 -11.61
CA ALA A 136 -2.95 1.86 -13.01
C ALA A 136 -4.38 1.40 -13.32
N ASP A 137 -4.92 0.50 -12.49
CA ASP A 137 -6.30 0.01 -12.56
C ASP A 137 -7.29 1.20 -12.47
N VAL A 138 -7.17 2.03 -11.43
CA VAL A 138 -8.06 3.18 -11.21
C VAL A 138 -7.93 4.26 -12.28
N ALA A 139 -6.72 4.55 -12.78
CA ALA A 139 -6.46 5.68 -13.68
C ALA A 139 -6.59 5.35 -15.17
N THR A 140 -6.38 4.08 -15.57
CA THR A 140 -6.35 3.67 -16.98
C THR A 140 -7.56 2.83 -17.36
N ASP A 141 -7.94 1.89 -16.50
CA ASP A 141 -9.00 0.91 -16.76
C ASP A 141 -10.32 1.24 -16.03
N GLY A 142 -10.27 2.26 -15.15
CA GLY A 142 -11.38 2.64 -14.28
C GLY A 142 -11.48 1.70 -13.08
N VAL A 143 -12.16 2.14 -12.02
CA VAL A 143 -12.41 1.26 -10.87
C VAL A 143 -13.25 0.08 -11.35
N VAL A 144 -12.69 -1.13 -11.40
CA VAL A 144 -13.48 -2.37 -11.50
C VAL A 144 -14.20 -2.57 -10.17
N VAL A 145 -15.21 -1.73 -9.91
CA VAL A 145 -16.15 -1.98 -8.83
C VAL A 145 -16.91 -3.22 -9.27
N ALA A 146 -16.63 -4.38 -8.67
CA ALA A 146 -17.38 -5.62 -8.90
C ALA A 146 -18.91 -5.47 -8.72
N SER A 147 -19.38 -4.30 -8.26
CA SER A 147 -20.78 -3.94 -8.03
C SER A 147 -21.16 -2.51 -8.45
N ILE A 148 -20.53 -1.89 -9.46
CA ILE A 148 -21.37 -1.01 -10.30
C ILE A 148 -22.22 -2.01 -11.07
N ASN A 149 -23.45 -2.20 -10.57
CA ASN A 149 -24.45 -3.01 -11.24
C ASN A 149 -24.39 -2.67 -12.73
N THR A 150 -23.96 -3.63 -13.54
CA THR A 150 -23.94 -3.51 -14.99
C THR A 150 -25.30 -3.02 -15.49
N ASP A 151 -26.40 -3.26 -14.78
CA ASP A 151 -27.72 -2.69 -15.10
C ASP A 151 -27.80 -1.15 -15.14
N ALA A 152 -26.87 -0.41 -14.49
CA ALA A 152 -26.95 1.05 -14.39
C ALA A 152 -26.26 1.79 -15.55
N ILE A 153 -25.22 1.20 -16.14
CA ILE A 153 -24.49 1.77 -17.29
C ILE A 153 -24.82 1.02 -18.58
N ASP A 154 -25.07 -0.30 -18.50
CA ASP A 154 -25.39 -1.13 -19.67
C ASP A 154 -26.84 -0.93 -20.15
N LYS A 155 -27.75 -0.46 -19.28
CA LYS A 155 -29.06 0.06 -19.72
C LYS A 155 -28.99 1.43 -20.41
N VAL A 156 -27.87 2.14 -20.29
CA VAL A 156 -27.67 3.47 -20.89
C VAL A 156 -26.96 3.37 -22.25
N ALA A 157 -26.47 2.19 -22.63
CA ALA A 157 -26.16 1.89 -24.02
C ALA A 157 -27.48 1.64 -24.79
N LEU A 158 -27.88 2.60 -25.63
CA LEU A 158 -29.01 2.50 -26.56
C LEU A 158 -28.78 1.36 -27.58
N GLU A 159 -28.99 0.12 -27.18
CA GLU A 159 -29.17 -0.98 -28.13
C GLU A 159 -30.59 -0.94 -28.69
N GLY A 160 -30.79 -1.38 -29.94
CA GLY A 160 -32.09 -1.37 -30.64
C GLY A 160 -33.22 -2.06 -29.86
N THR A 161 -32.85 -2.91 -28.89
CA THR A 161 -33.74 -3.64 -27.99
C THR A 161 -34.57 -2.73 -27.08
N ILE A 162 -34.05 -1.60 -26.61
CA ILE A 162 -34.80 -0.65 -25.77
C ILE A 162 -35.86 0.07 -26.61
N TRP A 163 -35.52 0.41 -27.85
CA TRP A 163 -36.48 1.02 -28.77
C TRP A 163 -37.58 0.04 -29.18
N ASP A 164 -37.25 -1.23 -29.38
CA ASP A 164 -38.25 -2.26 -29.62
C ASP A 164 -39.14 -2.49 -28.38
N GLU A 165 -38.57 -2.54 -27.17
CA GLU A 165 -39.34 -2.66 -25.94
C GLU A 165 -40.28 -1.47 -25.72
N LEU A 166 -39.81 -0.24 -25.96
CA LEU A 166 -40.65 0.95 -25.88
C LEU A 166 -41.77 0.92 -26.93
N LEU A 167 -41.43 0.63 -28.19
CA LEU A 167 -42.39 0.66 -29.29
C LEU A 167 -43.43 -0.47 -29.18
N ASP A 168 -43.03 -1.63 -28.64
CA ASP A 168 -43.87 -2.81 -28.46
C ASP A 168 -44.33 -3.01 -27.01
N TYR A 169 -44.21 -1.97 -26.18
CA TYR A 169 -44.70 -1.99 -24.80
C TYR A 169 -46.20 -2.30 -24.79
N THR A 170 -46.55 -3.39 -24.11
CA THR A 170 -47.94 -3.84 -23.99
C THR A 170 -48.75 -2.78 -23.28
N ALA A 171 -49.85 -2.37 -23.89
CA ALA A 171 -50.68 -1.25 -23.44
C ALA A 171 -49.98 0.11 -23.38
N GLY A 172 -48.99 0.36 -24.25
CA GLY A 172 -48.28 1.64 -24.33
C GLY A 172 -49.10 2.84 -24.80
N VAL A 173 -50.28 2.62 -25.38
CA VAL A 173 -51.23 3.69 -25.72
C VAL A 173 -52.60 3.45 -25.08
N ASP A 174 -53.12 2.23 -25.21
CA ASP A 174 -54.36 1.77 -24.60
C ASP A 174 -54.25 0.25 -24.36
N THR A 175 -55.13 -0.34 -23.57
CA THR A 175 -55.12 -1.72 -23.06
C THR A 175 -54.79 -2.78 -24.12
N ASN A 176 -55.09 -2.53 -25.40
CA ASN A 176 -54.85 -3.46 -26.51
C ASN A 176 -54.01 -2.86 -27.66
N LEU A 177 -53.19 -1.84 -27.41
CA LEU A 177 -52.44 -1.13 -28.44
C LEU A 177 -51.04 -0.71 -27.96
N THR A 178 -50.02 -1.15 -28.70
CA THR A 178 -48.64 -0.67 -28.52
C THR A 178 -48.41 0.65 -29.28
N LEU A 179 -47.31 1.36 -28.99
CA LEU A 179 -46.94 2.58 -29.71
C LEU A 179 -46.71 2.32 -31.22
N ARG A 180 -46.06 1.21 -31.56
CA ARG A 180 -45.84 0.79 -32.96
C ARG A 180 -47.15 0.55 -33.70
N GLN A 181 -48.05 -0.19 -33.07
CA GLN A 181 -49.37 -0.50 -33.65
C GLN A 181 -50.20 0.77 -33.81
N HIS A 182 -50.15 1.69 -32.83
CA HIS A 182 -50.83 2.96 -32.91
C HIS A 182 -50.36 3.81 -34.10
N PHE A 183 -49.05 3.99 -34.26
CA PHE A 183 -48.50 4.76 -35.37
C PHE A 183 -48.82 4.13 -36.74
N ARG A 184 -48.87 2.79 -36.83
CA ARG A 184 -49.29 2.09 -38.05
C ARG A 184 -50.74 2.41 -38.42
N LEU A 185 -51.66 2.32 -37.46
CA LEU A 185 -53.08 2.62 -37.69
C LEU A 185 -53.31 4.11 -38.00
N ALA A 186 -52.63 5.00 -37.29
CA ALA A 186 -52.66 6.43 -37.56
C ALA A 186 -52.16 6.75 -38.98
N ALA A 187 -51.06 6.10 -39.40
CA ALA A 187 -50.53 6.26 -40.75
C ALA A 187 -51.50 5.76 -41.82
N ALA A 188 -52.20 4.64 -41.60
CA ALA A 188 -53.22 4.15 -42.52
C ALA A 188 -54.39 5.14 -42.67
N ALA A 189 -54.84 5.76 -41.57
CA ALA A 189 -55.92 6.74 -41.61
C ALA A 189 -55.54 8.06 -42.29
N LEU A 190 -54.29 8.52 -42.11
CA LEU A 190 -53.82 9.83 -42.58
C LEU A 190 -53.18 9.80 -43.97
N TYR A 191 -52.41 8.74 -44.27
CA TYR A 191 -51.58 8.64 -45.47
C TYR A 191 -51.92 7.42 -46.34
N GLY A 192 -52.70 6.48 -45.82
CA GLY A 192 -53.08 5.25 -46.52
C GLY A 192 -54.07 5.50 -47.66
N LYS A 193 -54.08 4.61 -48.65
CA LYS A 193 -55.10 4.63 -49.70
C LYS A 193 -56.45 4.26 -49.10
N ALA A 194 -57.48 5.03 -49.43
CA ALA A 194 -58.85 4.74 -49.05
C ALA A 194 -59.62 4.09 -50.20
N SER A 195 -60.45 3.10 -49.90
CA SER A 195 -61.35 2.47 -50.87
C SER A 195 -62.69 2.13 -50.22
N GLY A 196 -63.72 1.88 -51.04
CA GLY A 196 -65.06 1.54 -50.55
C GLY A 196 -65.82 2.71 -49.90
N LEU A 197 -65.30 3.94 -49.92
CA LEU A 197 -65.91 5.11 -49.27
C LEU A 197 -67.31 5.48 -49.79
N ALA A 198 -67.67 5.06 -51.02
CA ALA A 198 -69.01 5.22 -51.59
C ALA A 198 -69.95 4.03 -51.29
N THR A 199 -69.50 3.09 -50.46
CA THR A 199 -70.24 1.90 -50.04
C THR A 199 -70.45 1.92 -48.52
N THR A 200 -71.11 0.91 -47.97
CA THR A 200 -71.27 0.75 -46.51
C THR A 200 -69.99 0.28 -45.80
N THR A 201 -68.89 0.06 -46.53
CA THR A 201 -67.61 -0.40 -45.98
C THR A 201 -66.47 0.48 -46.44
N ALA A 202 -65.92 1.28 -45.53
CA ALA A 202 -64.73 2.09 -45.74
C ALA A 202 -63.47 1.31 -45.36
N LEU A 203 -62.51 1.26 -46.28
CA LEU A 203 -61.23 0.58 -46.10
C LEU A 203 -60.08 1.58 -46.17
N TYR A 204 -59.14 1.51 -45.23
CA TYR A 204 -57.89 2.27 -45.25
C TYR A 204 -56.73 1.28 -45.23
N ARG A 205 -55.84 1.44 -46.21
CA ARG A 205 -54.72 0.52 -46.44
C ARG A 205 -53.48 0.97 -45.67
N ASN A 206 -52.63 0.01 -45.29
CA ASN A 206 -51.33 0.32 -44.69
C ASN A 206 -50.36 0.94 -45.72
N ILE A 207 -49.21 1.42 -45.25
CA ILE A 207 -48.22 2.10 -46.11
C ILE A 207 -47.66 1.18 -47.23
N PRO A 208 -47.33 -0.11 -46.97
CA PRO A 208 -46.97 -1.04 -48.04
C PRO A 208 -48.10 -1.41 -49.02
N ASP A 209 -49.34 -1.03 -48.73
CA ASP A 209 -50.51 -1.28 -49.56
C ASP A 209 -50.84 -2.77 -49.78
N ASP A 210 -50.57 -3.64 -48.80
CA ASP A 210 -50.86 -5.08 -48.86
C ASP A 210 -52.07 -5.49 -47.99
N VAL A 211 -52.34 -4.76 -46.90
CA VAL A 211 -53.40 -5.07 -45.93
C VAL A 211 -54.35 -3.88 -45.71
N ASN A 212 -55.62 -4.18 -45.45
CA ASN A 212 -56.60 -3.19 -44.96
C ASN A 212 -56.43 -3.00 -43.45
N ALA A 213 -55.58 -2.05 -43.04
CA ALA A 213 -55.28 -1.78 -41.64
C ALA A 213 -56.50 -1.30 -40.83
N ILE A 214 -57.43 -0.57 -41.47
CA ILE A 214 -58.69 -0.15 -40.85
C ILE A 214 -59.83 -0.49 -41.79
N THR A 215 -60.80 -1.25 -41.29
CA THR A 215 -62.06 -1.55 -41.97
C THR A 215 -63.21 -1.02 -41.12
N ALA A 216 -64.03 -0.14 -41.66
CA ALA A 216 -65.15 0.44 -40.93
C ALA A 216 -66.47 0.25 -41.67
N THR A 217 -67.50 -0.17 -40.94
CA THR A 217 -68.88 -0.11 -41.42
C THR A 217 -69.36 1.33 -41.28
N VAL A 218 -69.76 1.92 -42.41
CA VAL A 218 -70.22 3.31 -42.47
C VAL A 218 -71.67 3.40 -42.92
N ASP A 219 -72.36 4.41 -42.42
CA ASP A 219 -73.67 4.80 -42.93
C ASP A 219 -73.53 5.74 -44.15
N ALA A 220 -74.67 6.24 -44.65
CA ALA A 220 -74.70 7.14 -45.82
C ALA A 220 -73.99 8.48 -45.58
N ASP A 221 -73.85 8.91 -44.32
CA ASP A 221 -73.18 10.15 -43.93
C ASP A 221 -71.68 9.93 -43.63
N GLY A 222 -71.21 8.68 -43.73
CA GLY A 222 -69.82 8.31 -43.46
C GLY A 222 -69.50 8.10 -41.97
N ASN A 223 -70.50 8.07 -41.09
CA ASN A 223 -70.29 7.79 -39.67
C ASN A 223 -69.91 6.32 -39.46
N ARG A 224 -68.91 6.07 -38.61
CA ARG A 224 -68.40 4.71 -38.35
C ARG A 224 -69.20 4.05 -37.22
N SER A 225 -69.89 2.94 -37.52
CA SER A 225 -70.69 2.17 -36.57
C SER A 225 -70.00 0.90 -36.05
N ALA A 226 -69.03 0.37 -36.80
CA ALA A 226 -68.15 -0.71 -36.37
C ALA A 226 -66.78 -0.52 -37.01
N VAL A 227 -65.70 -0.76 -36.24
CA VAL A 227 -64.31 -0.61 -36.74
C VAL A 227 -63.51 -1.86 -36.37
N THR A 228 -62.95 -2.49 -37.38
CA THR A 228 -62.00 -3.60 -37.26
C THR A 228 -60.61 -3.09 -37.62
N LEU A 229 -59.64 -3.39 -36.75
CA LEU A 229 -58.25 -2.94 -36.87
C LEU A 229 -57.34 -4.14 -37.10
N ASP A 230 -56.54 -4.09 -38.16
CA ASP A 230 -55.42 -5.00 -38.34
C ASP A 230 -54.16 -4.36 -37.75
N LYS A 231 -53.62 -5.01 -36.72
CA LYS A 231 -52.47 -4.51 -35.94
C LYS A 231 -51.14 -5.06 -36.45
N THR A 232 -51.16 -5.92 -37.46
CA THR A 232 -49.98 -6.55 -38.07
C THR A 232 -49.50 -5.79 -39.28
#